data_AF-A0A6I1R0M2-F1
#
_entry.id   AF-A0A6I1R0M2-F1
#
_cell.length_a   1.000
_cell.length_b   1.000
_cell.length_c   1.000
_cell.angle_alpha   90.00
_cell.angle_beta   90.00
_cell.angle_gamma   90.00
#
_symmetry.space_group_name_H-M   'P 1'
#
loop_
_entity.id
_entity.type
_entity.pdbx_description
1 polymer ?
#
loop_
_entity_poly.entity_id
_entity_poly.type
_entity_poly.pdbx_seq_one_letter_code
_entity_poly.pdbx_strand_id
1 'polypeptide(L)'
;MSAWIEQHKHVALFDEESSTLLDVASGRKTSIPWRSLTAFEEKVHPETNEGYLVLLFEDGRQIALVDPGGVAFAPSVENTGLLRGLPLVTCLRDYHTLKPRIDHYLYEHANEPPPKECLDLVMVCIAILDGARAVGFDVGDLEGELEKSLGEIERRTG
;
A
#
# COMPACT_ATOMS: atom_id res chain seq x y z
N MET A 1 11.81 -4.20 -17.29
CA MET A 1 10.41 -4.12 -16.79
C MET A 1 9.47 -5.06 -17.54
N SER A 2 9.25 -4.90 -18.85
CA SER A 2 8.26 -5.70 -19.60
C SER A 2 8.49 -7.22 -19.48
N ALA A 3 9.74 -7.70 -19.53
CA ALA A 3 10.04 -9.13 -19.36
C ALA A 3 9.63 -9.70 -17.99
N TRP A 4 9.83 -8.94 -16.90
CA TRP A 4 9.40 -9.36 -15.56
C TRP A 4 7.87 -9.37 -15.48
N ILE A 5 7.22 -8.31 -15.95
CA ILE A 5 5.74 -8.19 -15.93
C ILE A 5 5.07 -9.29 -16.75
N GLU A 6 5.64 -9.65 -17.91
CA GLU A 6 5.14 -10.74 -18.73
C GLU A 6 5.12 -12.09 -18.00
N GLN A 7 6.07 -12.32 -17.08
CA GLN A 7 6.14 -13.53 -16.25
C GLN A 7 5.25 -13.45 -15.00
N HIS A 8 4.87 -12.25 -14.56
CA HIS A 8 4.15 -12.01 -13.31
C HIS A 8 2.83 -11.24 -13.52
N LYS A 9 2.11 -11.54 -14.60
CA LYS A 9 0.84 -10.86 -14.95
C LYS A 9 -0.27 -11.00 -13.90
N HIS A 10 -0.14 -11.97 -12.99
CA HIS A 10 -1.07 -12.16 -11.89
C HIS A 10 -0.86 -11.16 -10.75
N VAL A 11 0.26 -10.43 -10.72
CA VAL A 11 0.55 -9.44 -9.64
C VAL A 11 0.52 -8.00 -10.15
N ALA A 12 1.01 -7.76 -11.36
CA ALA A 12 0.98 -6.44 -11.98
C ALA A 12 0.77 -6.54 -13.49
N LEU A 13 0.02 -5.60 -14.06
CA LEU A 13 -0.10 -5.41 -15.51
C LEU A 13 0.43 -4.03 -15.89
N PHE A 14 1.12 -3.93 -17.01
CA PHE A 14 1.62 -2.66 -17.53
C PHE A 14 1.01 -2.35 -18.89
N ASP A 15 0.45 -1.15 -19.01
CA ASP A 15 -0.01 -0.57 -20.26
C ASP A 15 1.06 0.41 -20.76
N GLU A 16 1.73 0.03 -21.84
CA GLU A 16 2.82 0.82 -22.43
C GLU A 16 2.30 2.13 -23.04
N GLU A 17 1.08 2.15 -23.58
CA GLU A 17 0.51 3.32 -24.27
C GLU A 17 0.19 4.43 -23.27
N SER A 18 -0.45 4.09 -22.16
CA SER A 18 -0.79 5.04 -21.10
C SER A 18 0.29 5.17 -20.02
N SER A 19 1.36 4.38 -20.09
CA SER A 19 2.41 4.32 -19.05
C SER A 19 1.85 4.03 -17.66
N THR A 20 0.88 3.13 -17.59
CA THR A 20 0.13 2.83 -16.37
C THR A 20 0.43 1.42 -15.89
N LEU A 21 0.68 1.30 -14.59
CA LEU A 21 0.79 0.04 -13.88
C LEU A 21 -0.50 -0.23 -13.12
N LEU A 22 -1.10 -1.40 -13.32
CA LEU A 22 -2.22 -1.92 -12.55
C LEU A 22 -1.69 -2.90 -11.50
N ASP A 23 -1.94 -2.61 -10.24
CA ASP A 23 -1.83 -3.58 -9.15
C ASP A 23 -3.03 -4.53 -9.22
N VAL A 24 -2.77 -5.82 -9.46
CA VAL A 24 -3.85 -6.80 -9.68
C VAL A 24 -4.58 -7.12 -8.37
N ALA A 25 -3.88 -7.10 -7.24
CA ALA A 25 -4.46 -7.46 -5.94
C ALA A 25 -5.47 -6.41 -5.45
N SER A 26 -5.19 -5.13 -5.66
CA SER A 26 -6.08 -4.01 -5.27
C SER A 26 -6.95 -3.50 -6.42
N GLY A 27 -6.67 -3.91 -7.67
CA GLY A 27 -7.31 -3.37 -8.87
C GLY A 27 -6.97 -1.90 -9.14
N ARG A 28 -5.96 -1.33 -8.49
CA ARG A 28 -5.64 0.10 -8.55
C ARG A 28 -4.55 0.39 -9.55
N LYS A 29 -4.62 1.57 -10.14
CA LYS A 29 -3.69 2.03 -11.16
C LYS A 29 -2.78 3.12 -10.61
N THR A 30 -1.52 3.11 -11.01
CA THR A 30 -0.59 4.22 -10.85
C THR A 30 0.12 4.49 -12.18
N SER A 31 0.43 5.75 -12.47
CA SER A 31 1.21 6.13 -13.64
C SER A 31 2.70 6.10 -13.28
N ILE A 32 3.52 5.52 -14.17
CA ILE A 32 4.97 5.51 -14.00
C ILE A 32 5.53 6.83 -14.54
N PRO A 33 6.14 7.69 -13.69
CA PRO A 33 6.69 8.96 -14.14
C PRO A 33 8.05 8.74 -14.83
N TRP A 34 8.03 8.25 -16.07
CA TRP A 34 9.19 7.85 -16.87
C TRP A 34 10.33 8.88 -16.91
N ARG A 35 9.99 10.17 -16.93
CA ARG A 35 10.98 11.25 -16.96
C ARG A 35 11.86 11.33 -15.72
N SER A 36 11.35 10.84 -14.59
CA SER A 36 12.06 10.81 -13.31
C SER A 36 12.65 9.44 -12.98
N LEU A 37 12.46 8.44 -13.84
CA LEU A 37 12.98 7.09 -13.60
C LEU A 37 14.49 7.06 -13.92
N THR A 38 15.30 6.67 -12.94
CA THR A 38 16.76 6.63 -13.09
C THR A 38 17.28 5.23 -13.39
N ALA A 39 16.66 4.18 -12.82
CA ALA A 39 17.15 2.82 -12.96
C ALA A 39 16.08 1.75 -12.71
N PHE A 40 16.37 0.55 -13.20
CA PHE A 40 15.70 -0.70 -12.88
C PHE A 40 16.69 -1.65 -12.23
N GLU A 41 16.31 -2.23 -11.10
CA GLU A 41 17.14 -3.21 -10.39
C GLU A 41 16.36 -4.48 -10.11
N GLU A 42 16.79 -5.60 -10.69
CA GLU A 42 16.29 -6.91 -10.27
C GLU A 42 17.05 -7.35 -9.00
N LYS A 43 16.30 -7.73 -7.98
CA LYS A 43 16.81 -8.13 -6.67
C LYS A 43 16.18 -9.45 -6.27
N VAL A 44 16.80 -10.13 -5.31
CA VAL A 44 16.30 -11.38 -4.74
C VAL A 44 16.04 -11.16 -3.26
N HIS A 45 14.85 -11.53 -2.80
CA HIS A 45 14.49 -11.41 -1.40
C HIS A 45 15.30 -12.45 -0.59
N PRO A 46 16.05 -12.05 0.45
CA PRO A 46 17.02 -12.92 1.11
C PRO A 46 16.37 -14.12 1.84
N GLU A 47 15.12 -13.97 2.28
CA GLU A 47 14.43 -15.02 3.04
C GLU A 47 13.61 -15.96 2.15
N THR A 48 13.00 -15.44 1.08
CA THR A 48 12.10 -16.23 0.21
C THR A 48 12.78 -16.70 -1.07
N ASN A 49 13.96 -16.13 -1.40
CA ASN A 49 14.69 -16.37 -2.63
C ASN A 49 13.89 -16.02 -3.90
N GLU A 50 12.86 -15.19 -3.78
CA GLU A 50 12.02 -14.73 -4.87
C GLU A 50 12.61 -13.47 -5.51
N GLY A 51 12.53 -13.37 -6.84
CA GLY A 51 12.99 -12.23 -7.61
C GLY A 51 11.96 -11.11 -7.62
N TYR A 52 12.40 -9.87 -7.40
CA TYR A 52 11.55 -8.68 -7.48
C TYR A 52 12.24 -7.57 -8.26
N LEU A 53 11.44 -6.68 -8.86
CA LEU A 53 11.95 -5.58 -9.68
C LEU A 53 11.77 -4.25 -8.95
N VAL A 54 12.84 -3.49 -8.76
CA VAL A 54 12.80 -2.14 -8.17
C VAL A 54 12.95 -1.09 -9.26
N LEU A 55 12.06 -0.09 -9.22
CA LEU A 55 12.09 1.14 -10.00
C LEU A 55 12.60 2.25 -9.08
N LEU A 56 13.71 2.87 -9.49
CA LEU A 56 14.34 3.98 -8.75
C LEU A 56 14.05 5.30 -9.45
N PHE A 57 13.66 6.32 -8.67
CA PHE A 57 13.34 7.65 -9.19
C PHE A 57 14.33 8.71 -8.69
N GLU A 58 14.48 9.81 -9.44
CA GLU A 58 15.41 10.92 -9.17
C GLU A 58 15.18 11.57 -7.80
N ASP A 59 13.95 11.59 -7.33
CA ASP A 59 13.54 12.17 -6.05
C ASP A 59 13.75 11.22 -4.86
N GLY A 60 14.38 10.07 -5.09
CA GLY A 60 14.65 9.04 -4.08
C GLY A 60 13.47 8.12 -3.79
N ARG A 61 12.30 8.32 -4.41
CA ARG A 61 11.19 7.36 -4.33
C ARG A 61 11.58 6.04 -4.97
N GLN A 62 10.96 4.97 -4.48
CA GLN A 62 11.15 3.63 -5.01
C GLN A 62 9.79 2.93 -5.10
N ILE A 63 9.60 2.18 -6.19
CA ILE A 63 8.49 1.25 -6.36
C ILE A 63 9.09 -0.13 -6.58
N ALA A 64 8.60 -1.15 -5.90
CA ALA A 64 8.99 -2.53 -6.13
C ALA A 64 7.81 -3.33 -6.70
N LEU A 65 8.06 -4.12 -7.73
CA LEU A 65 7.13 -5.13 -8.23
C LEU A 65 7.52 -6.46 -7.60
N VAL A 66 6.63 -7.02 -6.79
CA VAL A 66 6.90 -8.18 -5.94
C VAL A 66 5.78 -9.20 -6.13
N ASP A 67 6.10 -10.47 -6.25
CA ASP A 67 5.12 -11.56 -6.19
C ASP A 67 5.15 -12.16 -4.78
N PRO A 68 4.01 -12.27 -4.05
CA PRO A 68 2.63 -12.00 -4.46
C PRO A 68 2.09 -10.63 -4.01
N GLY A 69 2.97 -9.67 -3.70
CA GLY A 69 2.62 -8.36 -3.15
C GLY A 69 2.02 -7.37 -4.14
N GLY A 70 2.27 -7.54 -5.44
CA GLY A 70 1.93 -6.56 -6.47
C GLY A 70 2.91 -5.39 -6.46
N VAL A 71 2.39 -4.18 -6.34
CA VAL A 71 3.14 -2.93 -6.33
C VAL A 71 3.38 -2.50 -4.88
N ALA A 72 4.64 -2.61 -4.47
CA ALA A 72 5.10 -2.27 -3.14
C ALA A 72 5.85 -0.93 -3.11
N PHE A 73 5.73 -0.23 -1.98
CA PHE A 73 6.25 1.11 -1.76
C PHE A 73 6.55 1.31 -0.27
N ALA A 74 7.32 2.35 0.06
CA ALA A 74 7.53 2.74 1.45
C ALA A 74 6.24 3.36 2.01
N PRO A 75 5.76 2.95 3.20
CA PRO A 75 4.68 3.66 3.87
C PRO A 75 5.16 5.06 4.29
N SER A 76 4.23 6.00 4.40
CA SER A 76 4.54 7.37 4.83
C SER A 76 4.01 7.61 6.24
N VAL A 77 4.86 8.15 7.10
CA VAL A 77 4.52 8.48 8.49
C VAL A 77 4.16 9.96 8.68
N GLU A 78 3.96 10.69 7.58
CA GLU A 78 3.68 12.13 7.59
C GLU A 78 2.46 12.48 8.46
N ASN A 79 1.37 11.73 8.32
CA ASN A 79 0.12 11.98 9.05
C ASN A 79 -0.05 11.13 10.33
N THR A 80 0.87 10.20 10.60
CA THR A 80 0.72 9.21 11.67
C THR A 80 1.79 9.31 12.76
N GLY A 81 2.92 9.96 12.46
CA GLY A 81 4.10 9.92 13.30
C GLY A 81 4.75 8.53 13.30
N LEU A 82 5.78 8.34 14.14
CA LEU A 82 6.52 7.07 14.18
C LEU A 82 5.64 5.93 14.74
N LEU A 83 5.33 4.97 13.88
CA LEU A 83 4.60 3.75 14.25
C LEU A 83 5.58 2.63 14.59
N ARG A 84 5.38 1.99 15.74
CA ARG A 84 6.20 0.83 16.14
C ARG A 84 5.87 -0.37 15.27
N GLY A 85 6.90 -0.99 14.70
CA GLY A 85 6.74 -2.23 13.92
C GLY A 85 6.13 -2.04 12.53
N LEU A 86 6.04 -0.80 12.03
CA LEU A 86 5.65 -0.53 10.65
C LEU A 86 6.69 -1.14 9.70
N PRO A 87 6.28 -2.00 8.74
CA PRO A 87 7.20 -2.53 7.74
C PRO A 87 7.87 -1.42 6.94
N LEU A 88 9.11 -1.64 6.51
CA LEU A 88 9.83 -0.69 5.64
C LEU A 88 9.22 -0.60 4.23
N VAL A 89 8.49 -1.64 3.84
CA VAL A 89 7.86 -1.80 2.53
C VAL A 89 6.48 -2.38 2.75
N THR A 90 5.48 -1.80 2.10
CA THR A 90 4.06 -2.19 2.16
C THR A 90 3.44 -2.16 0.77
N CYS A 91 2.24 -2.70 0.61
CA CYS A 91 1.45 -2.66 -0.62
C CYS A 91 -0.04 -2.45 -0.32
N LEU A 92 -0.85 -2.18 -1.34
CA LEU A 92 -2.30 -2.02 -1.17
C LEU A 92 -3.00 -3.31 -0.71
N ARG A 93 -2.41 -4.48 -0.99
CA ARG A 93 -2.90 -5.75 -0.44
C ARG A 93 -2.81 -5.79 1.10
N ASP A 94 -1.81 -5.15 1.70
CA ASP A 94 -1.70 -5.04 3.16
C ASP A 94 -2.87 -4.23 3.72
N TYR A 95 -3.20 -3.09 3.11
CA TYR A 95 -4.40 -2.32 3.47
C TYR A 95 -5.67 -3.18 3.40
N HIS A 96 -5.88 -3.90 2.31
CA HIS A 96 -7.04 -4.78 2.15
C HIS A 96 -7.06 -5.96 3.14
N THR A 97 -5.92 -6.33 3.70
CA THR A 97 -5.81 -7.36 4.75
C THR A 97 -6.13 -6.79 6.14
N LEU A 98 -5.74 -5.54 6.40
CA LEU A 98 -5.91 -4.90 7.71
C LEU A 98 -7.30 -4.27 7.88
N LYS A 99 -7.84 -3.63 6.84
CA LYS A 99 -9.13 -2.94 6.90
C LYS A 99 -10.29 -3.81 7.42
N PRO A 100 -10.46 -5.08 7.00
CA PRO A 100 -11.50 -5.95 7.54
C PRO A 100 -11.38 -6.20 9.06
N ARG A 101 -10.17 -6.15 9.63
CA ARG A 101 -9.97 -6.31 11.08
C ARG A 101 -10.48 -5.09 11.84
N ILE A 102 -10.29 -3.89 11.28
CA ILE A 102 -10.86 -2.65 11.81
C ILE A 102 -12.38 -2.75 11.78
N ASP A 103 -12.94 -3.18 10.66
CA ASP A 103 -14.39 -3.33 10.49
C ASP A 103 -14.99 -4.37 11.46
N HIS A 104 -14.27 -5.46 11.72
CA HIS A 104 -14.65 -6.44 12.74
C HIS A 104 -14.79 -5.79 14.12
N TYR A 105 -13.78 -5.03 14.57
CA TYR A 105 -13.86 -4.35 15.87
C TYR A 105 -14.99 -3.32 15.93
N LEU A 106 -15.23 -2.59 14.85
CA LEU A 106 -16.22 -1.51 14.86
C LEU A 106 -17.65 -2.01 14.69
N TYR A 107 -17.89 -2.97 13.80
CA TYR A 107 -19.24 -3.32 13.38
C TYR A 107 -19.72 -4.67 13.92
N GLU A 108 -18.84 -5.65 14.12
CA GLU A 108 -19.23 -6.93 14.73
C GLU A 108 -19.32 -6.84 16.26
N HIS A 109 -18.58 -5.91 16.88
CA HIS A 109 -18.62 -5.62 18.31
C HIS A 109 -19.14 -4.20 18.60
N ALA A 110 -20.24 -3.82 17.95
CA ALA A 110 -20.74 -2.44 17.93
C ALA A 110 -21.05 -1.83 19.32
N ASN A 111 -21.31 -2.67 20.33
CA ASN A 111 -21.65 -2.23 21.69
C ASN A 111 -20.44 -2.15 22.62
N GLU A 112 -19.25 -2.55 22.15
CA GLU A 112 -18.02 -2.53 22.93
C GLU A 112 -17.15 -1.35 22.50
N PRO A 113 -16.41 -0.73 23.43
CA PRO A 113 -15.42 0.26 23.07
C PRO A 113 -14.33 -0.42 22.22
N PRO A 114 -13.90 0.19 21.10
CA PRO A 114 -12.86 -0.38 20.27
C PRO A 114 -11.56 -0.49 21.08
N PRO A 115 -10.83 -1.62 21.00
CA PRO A 115 -9.56 -1.76 21.69
C PRO A 115 -8.53 -0.79 21.11
N LYS A 116 -7.49 -0.46 21.89
CA LYS A 116 -6.38 0.39 21.42
C LYS A 116 -5.76 -0.12 20.11
N GLU A 117 -5.67 -1.45 19.96
CA GLU A 117 -5.19 -2.10 18.75
C GLU A 117 -5.97 -1.71 17.49
N CYS A 118 -7.27 -1.37 17.62
CA CYS A 118 -8.07 -0.88 16.51
C CYS A 118 -7.57 0.47 16.00
N LEU A 119 -7.23 1.40 16.90
CA LEU A 119 -6.61 2.67 16.54
C LEU A 119 -5.22 2.45 15.93
N ASP A 120 -4.40 1.57 16.52
CA ASP A 120 -3.06 1.26 15.99
C ASP A 120 -3.16 0.72 14.54
N LEU A 121 -4.15 -0.13 14.24
CA LEU A 121 -4.43 -0.61 12.89
C LEU A 121 -4.86 0.51 11.94
N VAL A 122 -5.70 1.45 12.39
CA VAL A 122 -6.08 2.63 11.60
C VAL A 122 -4.85 3.45 11.24
N MET A 123 -3.95 3.72 12.20
CA MET A 123 -2.72 4.47 11.94
C MET A 123 -1.83 3.76 10.92
N VAL A 124 -1.70 2.44 10.98
CA VAL A 124 -0.96 1.67 9.96
C VAL A 124 -1.61 1.80 8.58
N CYS A 125 -2.93 1.69 8.49
CA CYS A 125 -3.65 1.86 7.23
C CYS A 125 -3.45 3.27 6.65
N ILE A 126 -3.49 4.33 7.47
CA ILE A 126 -3.18 5.71 7.02
C ILE A 126 -1.78 5.75 6.42
N ALA A 127 -0.79 5.18 7.11
CA ALA A 127 0.59 5.21 6.62
C ALA A 127 0.77 4.46 5.29
N ILE A 128 0.04 3.36 5.07
CA ILE A 128 0.03 2.63 3.80
C ILE A 128 -0.61 3.49 2.71
N LEU A 129 -1.77 4.10 2.95
CA LEU A 129 -2.46 4.92 1.95
C LEU A 129 -1.66 6.18 1.58
N ASP A 130 -1.02 6.83 2.55
CA ASP A 130 -0.13 7.95 2.29
C ASP A 130 1.07 7.55 1.42
N GLY A 131 1.65 6.38 1.68
CA GLY A 131 2.72 5.81 0.84
C GLY A 131 2.22 5.52 -0.58
N ALA A 132 1.04 4.92 -0.72
CA ALA A 132 0.42 4.62 -2.00
C ALA A 132 0.17 5.91 -2.82
N ARG A 133 -0.37 6.94 -2.17
CA ARG A 133 -0.60 8.26 -2.76
C ARG A 133 0.72 8.91 -3.20
N ALA A 134 1.77 8.81 -2.38
CA ALA A 134 3.09 9.34 -2.70
C ALA A 134 3.73 8.67 -3.94
N VAL A 135 3.38 7.43 -4.25
CA VAL A 135 3.79 6.73 -5.47
C VAL A 135 2.76 6.77 -6.61
N GLY A 136 1.72 7.61 -6.48
CA GLY A 136 0.81 7.95 -7.57
C GLY A 136 -0.46 7.10 -7.69
N PHE A 137 -0.78 6.27 -6.69
CA PHE A 137 -2.09 5.61 -6.66
C PHE A 137 -3.21 6.62 -6.32
N ASP A 138 -4.35 6.46 -7.00
CA ASP A 138 -5.61 7.06 -6.57
C ASP A 138 -6.21 6.21 -5.45
N VAL A 139 -6.23 6.76 -4.22
CA VAL A 139 -6.69 6.09 -3.00
C VAL A 139 -7.81 6.85 -2.29
N GLY A 140 -8.40 7.88 -2.92
CA GLY A 140 -9.29 8.81 -2.21
C GLY A 140 -10.56 8.18 -1.62
N ASP A 141 -11.11 7.16 -2.26
CA ASP A 141 -12.22 6.37 -1.72
C ASP A 141 -11.79 5.47 -0.55
N LEU A 142 -10.59 4.89 -0.59
CA LEU A 142 -10.03 4.12 0.55
C LEU A 142 -9.78 5.03 1.76
N GLU A 143 -9.24 6.22 1.53
CA GLU A 143 -9.05 7.25 2.55
C GLU A 143 -10.39 7.63 3.17
N GLY A 144 -11.42 7.87 2.35
CA GLY A 144 -12.77 8.19 2.82
C GLY A 144 -13.46 7.04 3.57
N GLU A 145 -13.16 5.78 3.27
CA GLU A 145 -13.61 4.63 4.07
C GLU A 145 -12.92 4.58 5.43
N LEU A 146 -11.61 4.84 5.47
CA LEU A 146 -10.83 4.82 6.69
C LEU A 146 -11.19 5.99 7.62
N GLU A 147 -11.50 7.16 7.08
CA GLU A 147 -11.99 8.32 7.82
C GLU A 147 -13.30 8.02 8.55
N LYS A 148 -14.22 7.26 7.92
CA LYS A 148 -15.45 6.79 8.59
C LYS A 148 -15.13 5.89 9.78
N SER A 149 -14.15 4.98 9.63
CA SER A 149 -13.71 4.12 10.73
C SER A 149 -13.11 4.93 11.88
N LEU A 150 -12.28 5.93 11.58
CA LEU A 150 -11.69 6.82 12.59
C LEU A 150 -12.75 7.62 13.33
N GLY A 151 -13.70 8.23 12.61
CA GLY A 151 -14.80 8.97 13.24
C GLY A 151 -15.67 8.10 14.15
N GLU A 152 -15.84 6.82 13.81
CA GLU A 152 -16.55 5.87 14.69
C GLU A 152 -15.77 5.55 15.97
N ILE A 153 -14.43 5.44 15.90
CA ILE A 153 -13.58 5.28 17.09
C ILE A 153 -13.69 6.51 17.99
N GLU A 154 -13.56 7.71 17.42
CA GLU A 154 -13.64 8.98 18.16
C GLU A 154 -15.00 9.12 18.85
N ARG A 155 -16.10 8.78 18.17
CA ARG A 155 -17.46 8.82 18.73
C ARG A 155 -17.65 7.89 19.93
N ARG A 156 -16.93 6.77 19.99
CA ARG A 156 -17.06 5.76 21.07
C ARG A 156 -16.07 5.95 22.20
N THR A 157 -15.00 6.72 22.00
CA THR A 157 -13.90 6.87 22.95
C THR A 157 -13.74 8.30 23.48
N GLY A 158 -14.35 9.30 22.83
CA GLY A 158 -14.51 10.66 23.34
C GLY A 158 -15.66 10.78 24.34
#